data_AF-A0A0S2EKU4-F1
#
_entry.id   AF-A0A0S2EKU4-F1
#
_cell.length_a   1.000
_cell.length_b   1.000
_cell.length_c   1.000
_cell.angle_alpha   90.00
_cell.angle_beta   90.00
_cell.angle_gamma   90.00
#
_symmetry.space_group_name_H-M   'P 1'
#
loop_
_entity.id
_entity.type
_entity.pdbx_description
1 polymer ?
#
loop_
_entity_poly.entity_id
_entity_poly.type
_entity_poly.pdbx_seq_one_letter_code
_entity_poly.pdbx_strand_id
1 'polypeptide(L)'
;MTNSAFAFTISSVPFDEDYRPADRTRITTNFANLARGECRRENLRNTLAMIDNRFNSLMHWDNPTGDRYAVELRIVTADLTVGLRDGAETFPLIEILATTVVDRRSGERHDGMIGNNFSSYVRDYDFSIRLAGHIRENPDGGAPDGFGELHGNLFKRFLASAAYRDRFPKPPVICLSVSSRETYRRTANVHPILGVEYGTDRLSRTDDYFARMGMRARYFLPPGGVAPLAFYHLGDLTGDYSNVELASTVATMETFQKIYRPEIYNANSPAAEHYRPSLSRQDYSLTRIVYDRDERSRLAVEQGRFAEQHVIRPHGAQLERWSATAGL
;
A
#
# COMPACT_ATOMS: atom_id res chain seq x y z
N MET A 1 -11.18 30.60 -9.06
CA MET A 1 -11.11 29.61 -10.16
C MET A 1 -9.64 29.31 -10.51
N THR A 2 -8.91 28.59 -9.66
CA THR A 2 -7.49 28.21 -9.84
C THR A 2 -7.32 26.68 -9.97
N ASN A 3 -8.40 25.99 -10.35
CA ASN A 3 -8.54 24.53 -10.20
C ASN A 3 -7.94 23.71 -11.37
N SER A 4 -7.23 24.35 -12.31
CA SER A 4 -6.73 23.74 -13.55
C SER A 4 -5.21 23.52 -13.56
N ALA A 5 -4.47 23.75 -12.48
CA ALA A 5 -3.01 23.66 -12.53
C ALA A 5 -2.42 22.22 -12.51
N PHE A 6 -3.26 21.21 -12.29
CA PHE A 6 -2.83 19.81 -12.12
C PHE A 6 -3.75 18.86 -12.87
N ALA A 7 -3.14 17.95 -13.63
CA ALA A 7 -3.83 16.86 -14.32
C ALA A 7 -3.25 15.53 -13.86
N PHE A 8 -4.10 14.49 -13.87
CA PHE A 8 -3.70 13.13 -13.56
C PHE A 8 -3.99 12.26 -14.77
N THR A 9 -3.07 11.34 -15.05
CA THR A 9 -3.29 10.25 -15.99
C THR A 9 -3.03 8.94 -15.28
N ILE A 10 -3.73 7.89 -15.71
CA ILE A 10 -3.56 6.56 -15.14
C ILE A 10 -3.15 5.60 -16.25
N SER A 11 -2.07 4.88 -16.02
CA SER A 11 -1.67 3.73 -16.83
C SER A 11 -1.70 2.45 -16.00
N SER A 12 -1.64 1.29 -16.65
CA SER A 12 -1.47 0.04 -15.92
C SER A 12 -0.74 -1.02 -16.71
N VAL A 13 -0.05 -1.89 -15.98
CA VAL A 13 0.60 -3.10 -16.51
C VAL A 13 0.23 -4.31 -15.64
N PRO A 14 0.12 -5.51 -16.21
CA PRO A 14 -0.04 -6.73 -15.42
C PRO A 14 1.13 -6.93 -14.45
N PHE A 15 0.82 -7.45 -13.26
CA PHE A 15 1.80 -7.98 -12.32
C PHE A 15 1.62 -9.50 -12.28
N ASP A 16 2.21 -10.17 -13.26
CA ASP A 16 2.21 -11.62 -13.44
C ASP A 16 3.63 -12.19 -13.29
N GLU A 17 3.82 -13.48 -13.57
CA GLU A 17 5.13 -14.13 -13.52
C GLU A 17 6.15 -13.57 -14.52
N ASP A 18 5.69 -12.91 -15.57
CA ASP A 18 6.52 -12.37 -16.63
C ASP A 18 6.83 -10.88 -16.44
N TYR A 19 6.21 -10.22 -15.46
CA TYR A 19 6.46 -8.82 -15.12
C TYR A 19 7.95 -8.49 -14.94
N ARG A 20 8.40 -7.42 -15.61
CA ARG A 20 9.75 -6.85 -15.49
C ARG A 20 9.64 -5.36 -15.17
N PRO A 21 10.36 -4.85 -14.16
CA PRO A 21 10.52 -3.41 -13.97
C PRO A 21 11.16 -2.77 -15.21
N ALA A 22 10.74 -1.56 -15.58
CA ALA A 22 11.32 -0.83 -16.70
C ALA A 22 12.67 -0.19 -16.31
N ASP A 23 13.67 -0.29 -17.19
CA ASP A 23 15.08 0.07 -16.92
C ASP A 23 15.34 1.55 -16.61
N ARG A 24 14.42 2.48 -16.95
CA ARG A 24 14.69 3.93 -16.89
C ARG A 24 13.72 4.76 -16.05
N THR A 25 12.62 4.19 -15.57
CA THR A 25 11.57 4.99 -14.90
C THR A 25 10.92 4.34 -13.67
N ARG A 26 11.15 3.04 -13.43
CA ARG A 26 10.39 2.26 -12.42
C ARG A 26 11.30 1.48 -11.48
N ILE A 27 12.30 2.16 -10.94
CA ILE A 27 13.37 1.50 -10.17
C ILE A 27 12.89 1.09 -8.75
N THR A 28 11.80 1.64 -8.20
CA THR A 28 11.70 1.72 -6.73
C THR A 28 10.38 1.28 -6.06
N THR A 29 9.39 0.71 -6.75
CA THR A 29 8.16 0.24 -6.06
C THR A 29 8.45 -0.92 -5.10
N ASN A 30 7.65 -1.03 -4.04
CA ASN A 30 7.75 -2.09 -3.02
C ASN A 30 7.81 -3.52 -3.60
N PHE A 31 7.13 -3.77 -4.72
CA PHE A 31 7.10 -5.08 -5.40
C PHE A 31 8.16 -5.23 -6.51
N ALA A 32 8.82 -4.15 -6.95
CA ALA A 32 9.83 -4.24 -8.01
C ALA A 32 11.06 -5.07 -7.61
N ASN A 33 11.42 -5.09 -6.32
CA ASN A 33 12.50 -5.93 -5.80
C ASN A 33 12.22 -7.44 -5.97
N LEU A 34 10.96 -7.86 -5.80
CA LEU A 34 10.56 -9.25 -6.05
C LEU A 34 10.66 -9.63 -7.53
N ALA A 35 10.59 -8.62 -8.41
CA ALA A 35 10.62 -8.76 -9.84
C ALA A 35 12.04 -8.59 -10.43
N ARG A 36 13.10 -8.76 -9.64
CA ARG A 36 14.51 -8.61 -10.05
C ARG A 36 15.35 -9.87 -9.83
N GLY A 37 16.53 -9.89 -10.45
CA GLY A 37 17.50 -10.96 -10.32
C GLY A 37 17.14 -12.24 -11.07
N GLU A 38 17.99 -13.25 -10.92
CA GLU A 38 17.86 -14.54 -11.62
C GLU A 38 16.62 -15.32 -11.16
N CYS A 39 16.27 -15.23 -9.86
CA CYS A 39 15.08 -15.88 -9.27
C CYS A 39 13.76 -15.13 -9.50
N ARG A 40 13.75 -14.03 -10.29
CA ARG A 40 12.57 -13.18 -10.53
C ARG A 40 11.29 -13.97 -10.80
N ARG A 41 11.31 -14.83 -11.83
CA ARG A 41 10.09 -15.52 -12.29
C ARG A 41 9.56 -16.48 -11.24
N GLU A 42 10.46 -17.16 -10.53
CA GLU A 42 10.11 -18.06 -9.43
C GLU A 42 9.54 -17.29 -8.22
N ASN A 43 10.17 -16.17 -7.85
CA ASN A 43 9.66 -15.28 -6.81
C ASN A 43 8.24 -14.80 -7.11
N LEU A 44 7.99 -14.34 -8.34
CA LEU A 44 6.67 -13.88 -8.77
C LEU A 44 5.65 -15.02 -8.77
N ARG A 45 5.99 -16.19 -9.34
CA ARG A 45 5.12 -17.38 -9.30
C ARG A 45 4.74 -17.79 -7.88
N ASN A 46 5.72 -17.89 -7.00
CA ASN A 46 5.51 -18.28 -5.60
C ASN A 46 4.66 -17.23 -4.87
N THR A 47 4.88 -15.94 -5.13
CA THR A 47 4.07 -14.85 -4.55
C THR A 47 2.62 -14.96 -5.02
N LEU A 48 2.38 -15.09 -6.32
CA LEU A 48 1.04 -15.21 -6.90
C LEU A 48 0.31 -16.46 -6.38
N ALA A 49 1.00 -17.60 -6.30
CA ALA A 49 0.45 -18.83 -5.73
C ALA A 49 0.09 -18.67 -4.24
N MET A 50 0.90 -17.96 -3.46
CA MET A 50 0.57 -17.65 -2.07
C MET A 50 -0.68 -16.77 -1.95
N ILE A 51 -0.86 -15.79 -2.85
CA ILE A 51 -2.06 -14.93 -2.90
C ILE A 51 -3.29 -15.77 -3.24
N ASP A 52 -3.23 -16.60 -4.29
CA ASP A 52 -4.32 -17.51 -4.68
C ASP A 52 -4.72 -18.40 -3.51
N ASN A 53 -3.75 -19.10 -2.91
CA ASN A 53 -4.01 -20.00 -1.79
C ASN A 53 -4.62 -19.26 -0.59
N ARG A 54 -4.11 -18.05 -0.28
CA ARG A 54 -4.63 -17.27 0.83
C ARG A 54 -6.05 -16.78 0.56
N PHE A 55 -6.35 -16.33 -0.65
CA PHE A 55 -7.69 -15.91 -1.05
C PHE A 55 -8.68 -17.06 -0.93
N ASN A 56 -8.34 -18.24 -1.48
CA ASN A 56 -9.19 -19.42 -1.40
C ASN A 56 -9.42 -19.90 0.04
N SER A 57 -8.44 -19.74 0.93
CA SER A 57 -8.62 -20.07 2.36
C SER A 57 -9.63 -19.16 3.07
N LEU A 58 -9.76 -17.90 2.63
CA LEU A 58 -10.74 -16.96 3.16
C LEU A 58 -12.11 -17.18 2.51
N MET A 59 -12.12 -17.36 1.18
CA MET A 59 -13.30 -17.67 0.37
C MET A 59 -13.49 -19.18 0.21
N HIS A 60 -13.73 -19.84 1.34
CA HIS A 60 -13.83 -21.29 1.44
C HIS A 60 -15.21 -21.84 1.07
N TRP A 61 -16.24 -20.99 1.03
CA TRP A 61 -17.60 -21.38 0.64
C TRP A 61 -17.62 -21.90 -0.80
N ASP A 62 -18.26 -23.05 -1.01
CA ASP A 62 -18.34 -23.74 -2.30
C ASP A 62 -16.97 -23.95 -2.97
N ASN A 63 -15.92 -24.10 -2.15
CA ASN A 63 -14.53 -24.25 -2.57
C ASN A 63 -13.82 -25.38 -1.79
N PRO A 64 -14.32 -26.63 -1.87
CA PRO A 64 -13.81 -27.74 -1.04
C PRO A 64 -12.35 -28.12 -1.34
N THR A 65 -11.87 -27.82 -2.54
CA THR A 65 -10.49 -28.08 -3.00
C THR A 65 -9.54 -26.91 -2.72
N GLY A 66 -10.06 -25.73 -2.37
CA GLY A 66 -9.25 -24.55 -2.06
C GLY A 66 -8.53 -23.95 -3.27
N ASP A 67 -8.99 -24.21 -4.49
CA ASP A 67 -8.32 -23.82 -5.74
C ASP A 67 -9.26 -23.16 -6.77
N ARG A 68 -10.50 -22.81 -6.36
CA ARG A 68 -11.53 -22.22 -7.22
C ARG A 68 -11.14 -20.86 -7.78
N TYR A 69 -10.50 -20.01 -6.99
CA TYR A 69 -10.27 -18.62 -7.36
C TYR A 69 -8.81 -18.35 -7.74
N ALA A 70 -8.61 -17.47 -8.71
CA ALA A 70 -7.33 -16.82 -8.98
C ALA A 70 -7.43 -15.32 -8.66
N VAL A 71 -6.37 -14.72 -8.15
CA VAL A 71 -6.27 -13.28 -7.94
C VAL A 71 -5.26 -12.71 -8.92
N GLU A 72 -5.76 -12.02 -9.93
CA GLU A 72 -4.92 -11.29 -10.88
C GLU A 72 -4.57 -9.91 -10.31
N LEU A 73 -3.32 -9.48 -10.50
CA LEU A 73 -2.83 -8.18 -10.05
C LEU A 73 -2.44 -7.30 -11.24
N ARG A 74 -2.73 -6.01 -11.12
CA ARG A 74 -2.25 -4.98 -12.04
C ARG A 74 -1.59 -3.87 -11.26
N ILE A 75 -0.42 -3.45 -11.72
CA ILE A 75 0.20 -2.20 -11.27
C ILE A 75 -0.55 -1.07 -11.96
N VAL A 76 -1.07 -0.17 -11.16
CA VAL A 76 -1.72 1.06 -11.57
C VAL A 76 -0.78 2.20 -11.20
N THR A 77 -0.31 2.93 -12.21
CA THR A 77 0.54 4.10 -12.05
C THR A 77 -0.31 5.33 -12.29
N ALA A 78 -0.34 6.23 -11.32
CA ALA A 78 -0.95 7.55 -11.44
C ALA A 78 0.17 8.59 -11.62
N ASP A 79 0.21 9.20 -12.79
CA ASP A 79 1.15 10.25 -13.12
C ASP A 79 0.51 11.63 -12.85
N LEU A 80 1.30 12.56 -12.34
CA LEU A 80 0.94 13.94 -12.11
C LEU A 80 1.63 14.84 -13.13
N THR A 81 0.85 15.69 -13.79
CA THR A 81 1.34 16.78 -14.62
C THR A 81 1.15 18.09 -13.87
N VAL A 82 2.24 18.85 -13.68
CA VAL A 82 2.22 20.15 -12.99
C VAL A 82 2.32 21.27 -14.02
N GLY A 83 1.27 22.09 -14.10
CA GLY A 83 1.11 23.14 -15.12
C GLY A 83 0.50 22.60 -16.42
N LEU A 84 -0.32 23.42 -17.10
CA LEU A 84 -0.98 23.08 -18.37
C LEU A 84 -0.39 23.84 -19.58
N ARG A 85 0.92 24.06 -19.59
CA ARG A 85 1.61 24.69 -20.73
C ARG A 85 2.25 23.61 -21.61
N ASP A 86 2.47 23.92 -22.89
CA ASP A 86 3.23 23.02 -23.78
C ASP A 86 4.60 22.72 -23.18
N GLY A 87 4.94 21.42 -23.10
CA GLY A 87 6.16 20.92 -22.46
C GLY A 87 6.05 20.64 -20.95
N ALA A 88 4.84 20.63 -20.37
CA ALA A 88 4.65 20.29 -18.95
C ALA A 88 5.18 18.88 -18.63
N GLU A 89 6.09 18.81 -17.66
CA GLU A 89 6.67 17.56 -17.20
C GLU A 89 5.61 16.73 -16.46
N THR A 90 5.62 15.43 -16.76
CA THR A 90 4.76 14.43 -16.13
C THR A 90 5.66 13.52 -15.32
N PHE A 91 5.28 13.26 -14.07
CA PHE A 91 6.05 12.39 -13.19
C PHE A 91 5.15 11.39 -12.46
N PRO A 92 5.67 10.19 -12.15
CA PRO A 92 4.92 9.19 -11.40
C PRO A 92 4.70 9.69 -9.96
N LEU A 93 3.44 9.76 -9.54
CA LEU A 93 3.07 10.19 -8.20
C LEU A 93 2.82 8.99 -7.29
N ILE A 94 1.91 8.10 -7.70
CA ILE A 94 1.45 6.93 -6.93
C ILE A 94 1.54 5.67 -7.80
N GLU A 95 1.99 4.58 -7.20
CA GLU A 95 1.87 3.24 -7.75
C GLU A 95 1.21 2.32 -6.73
N ILE A 96 0.15 1.65 -7.17
CA ILE A 96 -0.67 0.74 -6.36
C ILE A 96 -1.00 -0.51 -7.15
N LEU A 97 -1.27 -1.60 -6.44
CA LEU A 97 -1.82 -2.82 -7.01
C LEU A 97 -3.36 -2.77 -6.92
N ALA A 98 -3.99 -3.04 -8.06
CA ALA A 98 -5.40 -3.36 -8.17
C ALA A 98 -5.55 -4.86 -8.41
N THR A 99 -6.60 -5.45 -7.85
CA THR A 99 -6.86 -6.89 -7.96
C THR A 99 -8.14 -7.16 -8.74
N THR A 100 -8.15 -8.27 -9.48
CA THR A 100 -9.35 -8.85 -10.07
C THR A 100 -9.40 -10.31 -9.67
N VAL A 101 -10.54 -10.76 -9.17
CA VAL A 101 -10.73 -12.15 -8.76
C VAL A 101 -11.41 -12.89 -9.89
N VAL A 102 -10.82 -14.00 -10.32
CA VAL A 102 -11.35 -14.87 -11.37
C VAL A 102 -11.83 -16.15 -10.73
N ASP A 103 -13.12 -16.46 -10.90
CA ASP A 103 -13.65 -17.78 -10.58
C ASP A 103 -13.30 -18.75 -11.70
N ARG A 104 -12.41 -19.71 -11.44
CA ARG A 104 -11.95 -20.69 -12.45
C ARG A 104 -13.04 -21.68 -12.85
N ARG A 105 -14.12 -21.82 -12.07
CA ARG A 105 -15.23 -22.74 -12.39
C ARG A 105 -16.21 -22.11 -13.36
N SER A 106 -16.60 -20.86 -13.13
CA SER A 106 -17.58 -20.15 -13.98
C SER A 106 -16.92 -19.30 -15.08
N GLY A 107 -15.64 -18.92 -14.90
CA GLY A 107 -14.96 -17.94 -15.74
C GLY A 107 -15.33 -16.48 -15.40
N GLU A 108 -16.18 -16.26 -14.39
CA GLU A 108 -16.61 -14.92 -13.99
C GLU A 108 -15.45 -14.14 -13.37
N ARG A 109 -15.47 -12.82 -13.58
CA ARG A 109 -14.48 -11.87 -13.07
C ARG A 109 -15.16 -10.89 -12.14
N HIS A 110 -14.65 -10.78 -10.94
CA HIS A 110 -15.14 -9.88 -9.90
C HIS A 110 -14.09 -8.82 -9.59
N ASP A 111 -14.55 -7.61 -9.33
CA ASP A 111 -13.69 -6.55 -8.85
C ASP A 111 -13.09 -6.94 -7.49
N GLY A 112 -11.77 -6.84 -7.40
CA GLY A 112 -11.05 -6.91 -6.14
C GLY A 112 -10.65 -5.52 -5.66
N MET A 113 -10.02 -5.45 -4.49
CA MET A 113 -9.55 -4.20 -3.92
C MET A 113 -8.48 -3.50 -4.78
N ILE A 114 -8.57 -2.17 -4.80
CA ILE A 114 -7.51 -1.26 -5.25
C ILE A 114 -6.85 -0.55 -4.06
N GLY A 115 -5.55 -0.29 -4.15
CA GLY A 115 -4.78 0.41 -3.12
C GLY A 115 -3.74 -0.48 -2.43
N ASN A 116 -3.66 -1.75 -2.83
CA ASN A 116 -2.69 -2.69 -2.31
C ASN A 116 -1.26 -2.23 -2.63
N ASN A 117 -0.34 -2.49 -1.70
CA ASN A 117 1.09 -2.22 -1.85
C ASN A 117 1.41 -0.77 -2.26
N PHE A 118 0.72 0.19 -1.62
CA PHE A 118 0.82 1.62 -1.89
C PHE A 118 2.26 2.15 -1.84
N SER A 119 2.69 2.68 -2.98
CA SER A 119 3.97 3.36 -3.17
C SER A 119 3.69 4.78 -3.63
N SER A 120 4.43 5.76 -3.10
CA SER A 120 4.31 7.15 -3.54
C SER A 120 5.66 7.84 -3.49
N TYR A 121 5.99 8.54 -4.56
CA TYR A 121 7.24 9.29 -4.70
C TYR A 121 7.33 10.42 -3.67
N VAL A 122 6.22 11.13 -3.44
CA VAL A 122 6.16 12.21 -2.44
C VAL A 122 6.21 11.63 -1.02
N ARG A 123 5.59 10.46 -0.78
CA ARG A 123 5.71 9.77 0.51
C ARG A 123 7.14 9.36 0.81
N ASP A 124 7.83 8.79 -0.19
CA ASP A 124 9.20 8.33 0.01
C ASP A 124 10.15 9.52 0.18
N TYR A 125 9.90 10.67 -0.46
CA TYR A 125 10.57 11.93 -0.14
C TYR A 125 10.32 12.36 1.31
N ASP A 126 9.05 12.40 1.74
CA ASP A 126 8.68 12.79 3.09
C ASP A 126 9.39 11.92 4.14
N PHE A 127 9.30 10.59 4.03
CA PHE A 127 9.88 9.69 5.04
C PHE A 127 11.40 9.54 4.92
N SER A 128 11.93 9.31 3.72
CA SER A 128 13.34 8.93 3.52
C SER A 128 14.29 10.12 3.45
N ILE A 129 13.79 11.31 3.11
CA ILE A 129 14.60 12.53 2.95
C ILE A 129 14.24 13.55 4.01
N ARG A 130 12.99 14.04 4.01
CA ARG A 130 12.58 15.18 4.85
C ARG A 130 12.58 14.81 6.34
N LEU A 131 11.90 13.74 6.72
CA LEU A 131 11.82 13.28 8.11
C LEU A 131 13.17 12.78 8.61
N ALA A 132 13.89 12.00 7.80
CA ALA A 132 15.22 11.52 8.15
C ALA A 132 16.21 12.67 8.36
N GLY A 133 16.16 13.71 7.51
CA GLY A 133 16.91 14.95 7.70
C GLY A 133 16.56 15.65 9.01
N HIS A 134 15.26 15.88 9.24
CA HIS A 134 14.75 16.56 10.43
C HIS A 134 15.15 15.88 11.75
N ILE A 135 15.03 14.54 11.83
CA ILE A 135 15.40 13.77 13.02
C ILE A 135 16.92 13.81 13.28
N ARG A 136 17.77 13.89 12.25
CA ARG A 136 19.23 14.02 12.46
C ARG A 136 19.58 15.36 13.11
N GLU A 137 18.86 16.41 12.78
CA GLU A 137 19.05 17.75 13.35
C GLU A 137 18.32 17.91 14.69
N ASN A 138 17.23 17.15 14.89
CA ASN A 138 16.35 17.20 16.06
C ASN A 138 16.04 15.78 16.55
N PRO A 139 16.98 15.09 17.24
CA PRO A 139 16.84 13.66 17.58
C PRO A 139 15.60 13.33 18.42
N ASP A 140 15.24 14.24 19.35
CA ASP A 140 14.07 14.11 20.22
C ASP A 140 12.82 14.80 19.63
N GLY A 141 12.94 15.32 18.41
CA GLY A 141 11.86 16.00 17.69
C GLY A 141 10.81 15.05 17.14
N GLY A 142 9.61 15.61 16.92
CA GLY A 142 8.52 14.92 16.24
C GLY A 142 8.72 14.83 14.72
N ALA A 143 7.61 14.68 14.00
CA ALA A 143 7.63 14.96 12.56
C ALA A 143 7.73 16.48 12.32
N PRO A 144 8.35 16.93 11.21
CA PRO A 144 8.41 18.35 10.89
C PRO A 144 7.01 18.94 10.64
N ASP A 145 6.86 20.25 10.76
CA ASP A 145 5.59 20.93 10.51
C ASP A 145 5.05 20.65 9.10
N GLY A 146 3.74 20.43 8.99
CA GLY A 146 3.09 20.11 7.71
C GLY A 146 3.50 18.75 7.10
N PHE A 147 4.06 17.83 7.90
CA PHE A 147 4.44 16.50 7.42
C PHE A 147 3.24 15.74 6.80
N GLY A 148 3.37 15.36 5.53
CA GLY A 148 2.34 14.65 4.78
C GLY A 148 1.19 15.50 4.24
N GLU A 149 1.14 16.81 4.51
CA GLU A 149 0.01 17.65 4.06
C GLU A 149 -0.05 17.79 2.54
N LEU A 150 1.08 18.08 1.89
CA LEU A 150 1.14 18.17 0.43
C LEU A 150 0.70 16.87 -0.23
N HIS A 151 1.26 15.75 0.21
CA HIS A 151 0.89 14.44 -0.33
C HIS A 151 -0.57 14.11 -0.05
N GLY A 152 -1.07 14.41 1.14
CA GLY A 152 -2.47 14.25 1.51
C GLY A 152 -3.41 14.99 0.56
N ASN A 153 -3.10 16.24 0.24
CA ASN A 153 -3.90 17.05 -0.67
C ASN A 153 -3.79 16.57 -2.12
N LEU A 154 -2.59 16.19 -2.58
CA LEU A 154 -2.40 15.57 -3.90
C LEU A 154 -3.20 14.28 -4.03
N PHE A 155 -3.21 13.44 -3.00
CA PHE A 155 -3.97 12.20 -2.98
C PHE A 155 -5.49 12.44 -3.04
N LYS A 156 -6.01 13.36 -2.21
CA LYS A 156 -7.44 13.75 -2.25
C LYS A 156 -7.82 14.28 -3.63
N ARG A 157 -6.96 15.11 -4.23
CA ARG A 157 -7.17 15.67 -5.56
C ARG A 157 -7.15 14.58 -6.64
N PHE A 158 -6.25 13.61 -6.54
CA PHE A 158 -6.22 12.44 -7.42
C PHE A 158 -7.53 11.67 -7.36
N LEU A 159 -8.03 11.34 -6.16
CA LEU A 159 -9.31 10.63 -6.01
C LEU A 159 -10.51 11.41 -6.56
N ALA A 160 -10.47 12.73 -6.48
CA ALA A 160 -11.52 13.60 -7.03
C ALA A 160 -11.43 13.79 -8.56
N SER A 161 -10.33 13.38 -9.20
CA SER A 161 -10.11 13.57 -10.63
C SER A 161 -10.94 12.60 -11.48
N ALA A 162 -11.27 13.02 -12.72
CA ALA A 162 -11.90 12.14 -13.70
C ALA A 162 -11.06 10.89 -13.98
N ALA A 163 -9.72 11.04 -14.05
CA ALA A 163 -8.81 9.92 -14.27
C ALA A 163 -8.99 8.77 -13.25
N TYR A 164 -9.26 9.09 -11.98
CA TYR A 164 -9.57 8.06 -10.97
C TYR A 164 -11.02 7.60 -11.07
N ARG A 165 -11.99 8.53 -11.08
CA ARG A 165 -13.43 8.22 -10.98
C ARG A 165 -13.98 7.47 -12.20
N ASP A 166 -13.42 7.69 -13.38
CA ASP A 166 -13.82 7.00 -14.61
C ASP A 166 -13.35 5.54 -14.62
N ARG A 167 -12.36 5.20 -13.79
CA ARG A 167 -11.73 3.87 -13.75
C ARG A 167 -12.07 3.06 -12.51
N PHE A 168 -12.26 3.73 -11.37
CA PHE A 168 -12.47 3.07 -10.09
C PHE A 168 -13.72 3.64 -9.41
N PRO A 169 -14.77 2.82 -9.23
CA PRO A 169 -16.04 3.28 -8.68
C PRO A 169 -15.98 3.51 -7.16
N LYS A 170 -15.01 2.91 -6.47
CA LYS A 170 -14.84 2.97 -5.02
C LYS A 170 -13.47 3.55 -4.65
N PRO A 171 -13.35 4.24 -3.49
CA PRO A 171 -12.06 4.68 -2.98
C PRO A 171 -11.14 3.48 -2.67
N PRO A 172 -9.81 3.69 -2.66
CA PRO A 172 -8.88 2.61 -2.38
C PRO A 172 -8.81 2.28 -0.90
N VAL A 173 -8.52 1.02 -0.59
CA VAL A 173 -8.11 0.59 0.75
C VAL A 173 -6.62 0.28 0.71
N ILE A 174 -5.87 0.97 1.57
CA ILE A 174 -4.44 0.75 1.71
C ILE A 174 -4.25 -0.14 2.93
N CYS A 175 -3.59 -1.28 2.76
CA CYS A 175 -3.34 -2.23 3.84
C CYS A 175 -1.83 -2.38 4.06
N LEU A 176 -1.37 -2.18 5.30
CA LEU A 176 0.04 -2.20 5.69
C LEU A 176 0.27 -3.00 6.97
N SER A 177 1.55 -3.18 7.30
CA SER A 177 1.95 -3.64 8.62
C SER A 177 1.47 -2.68 9.72
N VAL A 178 1.06 -3.23 10.86
CA VAL A 178 0.93 -2.45 12.10
C VAL A 178 2.29 -1.94 12.59
N SER A 179 2.29 -0.87 13.39
CA SER A 179 3.49 -0.26 13.95
C SER A 179 4.05 -1.10 15.10
N SER A 180 5.36 -1.37 15.13
CA SER A 180 6.01 -2.02 16.26
C SER A 180 6.15 -1.13 17.51
N ARG A 181 5.81 0.16 17.39
CA ARG A 181 5.86 1.12 18.50
C ARG A 181 4.60 1.12 19.35
N GLU A 182 3.47 0.69 18.78
CA GLU A 182 2.18 0.71 19.45
C GLU A 182 1.80 -0.66 20.01
N THR A 183 0.87 -0.65 20.96
CA THR A 183 0.25 -1.88 21.50
C THR A 183 -1.20 -1.93 21.06
N TYR A 184 -1.57 -3.07 20.49
CA TYR A 184 -2.90 -3.31 19.94
C TYR A 184 -3.65 -4.24 20.89
N ARG A 185 -4.88 -3.88 21.24
CA ARG A 185 -5.76 -4.67 22.11
C ARG A 185 -6.88 -5.28 21.31
N ARG A 186 -7.03 -6.59 21.43
CA ARG A 186 -8.14 -7.34 20.83
C ARG A 186 -9.47 -6.79 21.34
N THR A 187 -10.42 -6.63 20.43
CA THR A 187 -11.80 -6.24 20.75
C THR A 187 -12.75 -7.43 20.62
N ALA A 188 -14.02 -7.22 20.95
CA ALA A 188 -15.08 -8.21 20.74
C ALA A 188 -15.55 -8.28 19.27
N ASN A 189 -15.19 -7.31 18.42
CA ASN A 189 -15.68 -7.26 17.05
C ASN A 189 -14.96 -8.28 16.16
N VAL A 190 -15.73 -9.05 15.40
CA VAL A 190 -15.23 -10.09 14.49
C VAL A 190 -15.96 -10.00 13.16
N HIS A 191 -15.20 -9.76 12.10
CA HIS A 191 -15.70 -9.75 10.72
C HIS A 191 -15.36 -11.10 10.04
N PRO A 192 -16.22 -11.65 9.17
CA PRO A 192 -15.99 -12.97 8.54
C PRO A 192 -14.71 -13.03 7.70
N ILE A 193 -14.39 -11.96 6.97
CA ILE A 193 -13.16 -11.87 6.15
C ILE A 193 -11.98 -11.21 6.87
N LEU A 194 -12.17 -10.00 7.41
CA LEU A 194 -11.11 -9.27 8.12
C LEU A 194 -10.72 -9.91 9.46
N GLY A 195 -11.58 -10.72 10.05
CA GLY A 195 -11.32 -11.41 11.31
C GLY A 195 -11.49 -10.51 12.53
N VAL A 196 -10.66 -10.71 13.55
CA VAL A 196 -10.82 -10.06 14.85
C VAL A 196 -10.25 -8.66 14.81
N GLU A 197 -11.03 -7.66 15.23
CA GLU A 197 -10.57 -6.27 15.31
C GLU A 197 -9.71 -6.03 16.55
N TYR A 198 -8.67 -5.22 16.36
CA TYR A 198 -7.79 -4.70 17.39
C TYR A 198 -7.89 -3.17 17.43
N GLY A 199 -7.94 -2.60 18.64
CA GLY A 199 -7.85 -1.16 18.88
C GLY A 199 -6.46 -0.75 19.39
N THR A 200 -6.13 0.53 19.31
CA THR A 200 -4.93 1.13 19.93
C THR A 200 -5.33 2.43 20.62
N ASP A 201 -4.69 2.73 21.75
CA ASP A 201 -4.91 3.99 22.48
C ASP A 201 -4.21 5.17 21.80
N ARG A 202 -3.22 4.90 20.95
CA ARG A 202 -2.41 5.91 20.27
C ARG A 202 -2.27 5.59 18.79
N LEU A 203 -2.46 6.61 17.97
CA LEU A 203 -2.16 6.55 16.55
C LEU A 203 -0.64 6.60 16.36
N SER A 204 -0.15 5.78 15.44
CA SER A 204 1.23 5.83 15.00
C SER A 204 1.43 6.99 14.03
N ARG A 205 2.71 7.36 13.80
CA ARG A 205 3.07 8.35 12.78
C ARG A 205 2.55 8.01 11.38
N THR A 206 2.46 6.72 11.06
CA THR A 206 1.91 6.30 9.76
C THR A 206 0.41 6.53 9.71
N ASP A 207 -0.31 6.31 10.82
CA ASP A 207 -1.74 6.62 10.92
C ASP A 207 -1.99 8.13 10.76
N ASP A 208 -1.22 8.97 11.45
CA ASP A 208 -1.31 10.43 11.31
C ASP A 208 -1.03 10.89 9.86
N TYR A 209 -0.08 10.24 9.19
CA TYR A 209 0.25 10.54 7.80
C TYR A 209 -0.91 10.20 6.85
N PHE A 210 -1.53 9.02 7.00
CA PHE A 210 -2.71 8.64 6.21
C PHE A 210 -3.95 9.46 6.59
N ALA A 211 -4.05 9.97 7.82
CA ALA A 211 -5.08 10.93 8.20
C ALA A 211 -5.01 12.22 7.38
N ARG A 212 -3.80 12.65 6.94
CA ARG A 212 -3.65 13.78 6.01
C ARG A 212 -4.28 13.51 4.65
N MET A 213 -4.37 12.25 4.23
CA MET A 213 -5.11 11.81 3.03
C MET A 213 -6.63 11.73 3.26
N GLY A 214 -7.10 11.98 4.49
CA GLY A 214 -8.50 11.84 4.89
C GLY A 214 -8.89 10.42 5.31
N MET A 215 -7.93 9.50 5.37
CA MET A 215 -8.18 8.10 5.70
C MET A 215 -8.24 7.87 7.21
N ARG A 216 -8.94 6.80 7.60
CA ARG A 216 -8.97 6.29 8.99
C ARG A 216 -8.32 4.91 9.02
N ALA A 217 -7.65 4.62 10.12
CA ALA A 217 -7.05 3.31 10.36
C ALA A 217 -7.98 2.41 11.17
N ARG A 218 -8.12 1.16 10.74
CA ARG A 218 -8.67 0.05 11.55
C ARG A 218 -7.71 -1.13 11.47
N TYR A 219 -7.63 -1.92 12.54
CA TYR A 219 -6.67 -3.00 12.63
C TYR A 219 -7.39 -4.33 12.79
N PHE A 220 -7.11 -5.28 11.91
CA PHE A 220 -7.79 -6.57 11.93
C PHE A 220 -6.81 -7.70 11.76
N LEU A 221 -6.99 -8.76 12.56
CA LEU A 221 -6.30 -10.04 12.43
C LEU A 221 -7.19 -11.00 11.61
N PRO A 222 -6.86 -11.26 10.33
CA PRO A 222 -7.67 -12.13 9.49
C PRO A 222 -7.69 -13.59 9.99
N PRO A 223 -8.77 -14.35 9.72
CA PRO A 223 -8.84 -15.75 10.11
C PRO A 223 -7.66 -16.56 9.55
N GLY A 224 -6.96 -17.30 10.41
CA GLY A 224 -5.75 -18.06 10.03
C GLY A 224 -4.48 -17.21 9.84
N GLY A 225 -4.56 -15.89 10.05
CA GLY A 225 -3.39 -15.02 10.15
C GLY A 225 -2.77 -15.05 11.55
N VAL A 226 -1.59 -14.44 11.70
CA VAL A 226 -0.84 -14.42 12.97
C VAL A 226 -0.64 -13.03 13.56
N ALA A 227 -0.88 -11.95 12.81
CA ALA A 227 -0.79 -10.57 13.30
C ALA A 227 -1.83 -9.67 12.63
N PRO A 228 -2.33 -8.63 13.33
CA PRO A 228 -3.24 -7.67 12.72
C PRO A 228 -2.58 -6.89 11.59
N LEU A 229 -3.35 -6.59 10.56
CA LEU A 229 -3.02 -5.67 9.47
C LEU A 229 -3.69 -4.32 9.73
N ALA A 230 -3.04 -3.22 9.33
CA ALA A 230 -3.60 -1.89 9.38
C ALA A 230 -4.29 -1.55 8.05
N PHE A 231 -5.59 -1.29 8.08
CA PHE A 231 -6.41 -0.91 6.94
C PHE A 231 -6.71 0.59 7.00
N TYR A 232 -6.17 1.35 6.06
CA TYR A 232 -6.46 2.75 5.85
C TYR A 232 -7.53 2.89 4.78
N HIS A 233 -8.66 3.48 5.15
CA HIS A 233 -9.83 3.53 4.28
C HIS A 233 -10.54 4.88 4.37
N LEU A 234 -11.34 5.15 3.33
CA LEU A 234 -12.36 6.20 3.31
C LEU A 234 -13.73 5.52 3.49
N GLY A 235 -14.71 6.20 4.10
CA GLY A 235 -16.04 5.61 4.32
C GLY A 235 -16.05 4.49 5.38
N ASP A 236 -16.95 3.52 5.21
CA ASP A 236 -17.10 2.34 6.06
C ASP A 236 -16.41 1.12 5.43
N LEU A 237 -15.25 0.74 5.96
CA LEU A 237 -14.49 -0.43 5.51
C LEU A 237 -15.31 -1.73 5.49
N THR A 238 -16.20 -1.90 6.45
CA THR A 238 -16.95 -3.16 6.64
C THR A 238 -18.29 -3.19 5.92
N GLY A 239 -18.82 -2.03 5.54
CA GLY A 239 -20.11 -1.90 4.84
C GLY A 239 -19.98 -1.60 3.35
N ASP A 240 -18.97 -0.82 2.93
CA ASP A 240 -18.87 -0.30 1.55
C ASP A 240 -18.19 -1.29 0.58
N TYR A 241 -17.53 -2.32 1.11
CA TYR A 241 -16.72 -3.28 0.35
C TYR A 241 -17.24 -4.71 0.53
N SER A 242 -17.29 -5.46 -0.57
CA SER A 242 -17.72 -6.86 -0.59
C SER A 242 -16.69 -7.78 0.06
N ASN A 243 -17.14 -8.99 0.43
CA ASN A 243 -16.26 -10.03 0.93
C ASN A 243 -15.14 -10.38 -0.06
N VAL A 244 -15.40 -10.32 -1.37
CA VAL A 244 -14.40 -10.58 -2.42
C VAL A 244 -13.32 -9.50 -2.43
N GLU A 245 -13.72 -8.23 -2.35
CA GLU A 245 -12.76 -7.10 -2.28
C GLU A 245 -11.92 -7.18 -1.00
N LEU A 246 -12.55 -7.40 0.15
CA LEU A 246 -11.85 -7.52 1.44
C LEU A 246 -10.91 -8.73 1.46
N ALA A 247 -11.32 -9.87 0.90
CA ALA A 247 -10.50 -11.08 0.85
C ALA A 247 -9.31 -10.88 -0.09
N SER A 248 -9.47 -10.17 -1.21
CA SER A 248 -8.39 -9.93 -2.16
C SER A 248 -7.30 -9.02 -1.58
N THR A 249 -7.68 -7.98 -0.82
CA THR A 249 -6.69 -7.14 -0.11
C THR A 249 -5.98 -7.89 1.00
N VAL A 250 -6.69 -8.68 1.81
CA VAL A 250 -6.07 -9.51 2.85
C VAL A 250 -5.09 -10.50 2.22
N ALA A 251 -5.51 -11.24 1.21
CA ALA A 251 -4.68 -12.26 0.55
C ALA A 251 -3.41 -11.66 -0.06
N THR A 252 -3.57 -10.52 -0.74
CA THR A 252 -2.46 -9.79 -1.34
C THR A 252 -1.50 -9.25 -0.29
N MET A 253 -2.01 -8.47 0.66
CA MET A 253 -1.15 -7.75 1.60
C MET A 253 -0.57 -8.64 2.69
N GLU A 254 -1.29 -9.64 3.18
CA GLU A 254 -0.72 -10.60 4.13
C GLU A 254 0.42 -11.39 3.48
N THR A 255 0.30 -11.77 2.19
CA THR A 255 1.38 -12.42 1.44
C THR A 255 2.61 -11.51 1.35
N PHE A 256 2.43 -10.26 0.93
CA PHE A 256 3.53 -9.30 0.89
C PHE A 256 4.14 -9.06 2.28
N GLN A 257 3.33 -8.95 3.34
CA GLN A 257 3.85 -8.78 4.68
C GLN A 257 4.59 -10.02 5.22
N LYS A 258 4.19 -11.24 4.84
CA LYS A 258 4.95 -12.47 5.14
C LYS A 258 6.34 -12.47 4.51
N ILE A 259 6.49 -11.82 3.36
CA ILE A 259 7.78 -11.68 2.68
C ILE A 259 8.59 -10.53 3.30
N TYR A 260 7.95 -9.38 3.55
CA TYR A 260 8.63 -8.15 3.98
C TYR A 260 8.99 -8.17 5.47
N ARG A 261 8.10 -8.72 6.30
CA ARG A 261 8.17 -8.72 7.77
C ARG A 261 7.72 -10.06 8.36
N PRO A 262 8.33 -11.20 7.96
CA PRO A 262 8.04 -12.52 8.53
C PRO A 262 8.11 -12.57 10.06
N GLU A 263 8.92 -11.73 10.71
CA GLU A 263 9.00 -11.62 12.18
C GLU A 263 7.67 -11.25 12.83
N ILE A 264 6.78 -10.61 12.08
CA ILE A 264 5.44 -10.20 12.50
C ILE A 264 4.38 -11.11 11.86
N TYR A 265 4.42 -11.27 10.53
CA TYR A 265 3.32 -11.87 9.75
C TYR A 265 3.52 -13.34 9.37
N ASN A 266 4.72 -13.88 9.63
CA ASN A 266 5.01 -15.30 9.50
C ASN A 266 5.63 -15.87 10.79
N ALA A 267 5.30 -15.25 11.93
CA ALA A 267 5.63 -15.72 13.27
C ALA A 267 4.92 -17.05 13.54
N ASN A 268 5.57 -17.94 14.30
CA ASN A 268 4.99 -19.25 14.61
C ASN A 268 3.96 -19.21 15.76
N SER A 269 3.77 -18.03 16.37
CA SER A 269 2.74 -17.77 17.38
C SER A 269 1.83 -16.60 16.96
N PRO A 270 0.50 -16.76 17.08
CA PRO A 270 -0.43 -15.69 16.74
C PRO A 270 -0.42 -14.57 17.79
N ALA A 271 -0.91 -13.39 17.38
CA ALA A 271 -1.11 -12.24 18.24
C ALA A 271 -2.03 -12.58 19.43
N ALA A 272 -1.55 -12.25 20.63
CA ALA A 272 -2.31 -12.37 21.87
C ALA A 272 -3.32 -11.22 22.02
N GLU A 273 -4.16 -11.26 23.06
CA GLU A 273 -5.14 -10.21 23.37
C GLU A 273 -4.51 -8.81 23.46
N HIS A 274 -3.31 -8.74 24.05
CA HIS A 274 -2.46 -7.55 24.05
C HIS A 274 -1.25 -7.84 23.16
N TYR A 275 -1.20 -7.21 22.00
CA TYR A 275 -0.20 -7.50 20.99
C TYR A 275 0.66 -6.28 20.69
N ARG A 276 1.98 -6.44 20.88
CA ARG A 276 2.98 -5.49 20.40
C ARG A 276 3.86 -6.18 19.34
N PRO A 277 3.83 -5.73 18.08
CA PRO A 277 4.65 -6.31 17.03
C PRO A 277 6.14 -6.11 17.33
N SER A 278 6.98 -7.06 16.95
CA SER A 278 8.44 -6.93 17.08
C SER A 278 9.16 -7.44 15.84
N LEU A 279 10.09 -6.63 15.34
CA LEU A 279 11.00 -6.99 14.25
C LEU A 279 12.25 -7.76 14.74
N SER A 280 12.43 -7.92 16.05
CA SER A 280 13.55 -8.68 16.64
C SER A 280 13.18 -10.12 16.99
N ARG A 281 11.93 -10.53 16.78
CA ARG A 281 11.45 -11.89 17.03
C ARG A 281 12.25 -12.89 16.19
N GLN A 282 12.70 -13.97 16.81
CA GLN A 282 13.45 -15.05 16.14
C GLN A 282 12.57 -16.26 15.78
N ASP A 283 11.43 -16.41 16.45
CA ASP A 283 10.47 -17.50 16.21
C ASP A 283 9.52 -17.16 15.06
N TYR A 284 10.01 -17.34 13.83
CA TYR A 284 9.25 -17.16 12.60
C TYR A 284 9.75 -18.08 11.49
N SER A 285 8.95 -18.24 10.45
CA SER A 285 9.30 -19.00 9.26
C SER A 285 9.65 -18.07 8.09
N LEU A 286 10.58 -18.48 7.23
CA LEU A 286 10.87 -17.76 5.98
C LEU A 286 10.08 -18.37 4.81
N THR A 287 9.66 -17.51 3.89
CA THR A 287 9.15 -17.95 2.59
C THR A 287 10.29 -18.43 1.69
N ARG A 288 9.99 -19.22 0.65
CA ARG A 288 10.98 -19.55 -0.41
C ARG A 288 11.22 -18.41 -1.40
N ILE A 289 10.69 -17.23 -1.13
CA ILE A 289 10.82 -16.04 -1.97
C ILE A 289 12.02 -15.24 -1.47
N VAL A 290 12.97 -14.97 -2.36
CA VAL A 290 14.15 -14.15 -2.04
C VAL A 290 13.76 -12.68 -2.11
N TYR A 291 13.96 -11.95 -1.01
CA TYR A 291 13.65 -10.53 -0.89
C TYR A 291 14.80 -9.77 -0.23
N ASP A 292 15.41 -8.84 -0.96
CA ASP A 292 16.53 -8.03 -0.47
C ASP A 292 16.01 -6.75 0.20
N ARG A 293 16.02 -6.75 1.54
CA ARG A 293 15.57 -5.60 2.35
C ARG A 293 16.53 -4.40 2.27
N ASP A 294 17.82 -4.65 2.08
CA ASP A 294 18.83 -3.59 1.98
C ASP A 294 18.68 -2.88 0.63
N GLU A 295 18.50 -3.65 -0.44
CA GLU A 295 18.14 -3.09 -1.74
C GLU A 295 16.83 -2.30 -1.64
N ARG A 296 15.76 -2.85 -1.04
CA ARG A 296 14.50 -2.09 -0.87
C ARG A 296 14.73 -0.75 -0.15
N SER A 297 15.53 -0.75 0.91
CA SER A 297 15.82 0.45 1.69
C SER A 297 16.59 1.49 0.87
N ARG A 298 17.59 1.05 0.08
CA ARG A 298 18.29 1.92 -0.88
C ARG A 298 17.34 2.52 -1.91
N LEU A 299 16.47 1.69 -2.49
CA LEU A 299 15.50 2.09 -3.51
C LEU A 299 14.50 3.14 -2.98
N ALA A 300 14.06 3.04 -1.72
CA ALA A 300 13.19 4.04 -1.12
C ALA A 300 13.89 5.42 -0.99
N VAL A 301 15.19 5.44 -0.68
CA VAL A 301 15.98 6.68 -0.63
C VAL A 301 16.19 7.26 -2.03
N GLU A 302 16.49 6.42 -3.02
CA GLU A 302 16.62 6.83 -4.42
C GLU A 302 15.32 7.42 -4.96
N GLN A 303 14.18 6.80 -4.65
CA GLN A 303 12.85 7.32 -5.00
C GLN A 303 12.58 8.68 -4.38
N GLY A 304 12.91 8.82 -3.09
CA GLY A 304 12.78 10.10 -2.38
C GLY A 304 13.65 11.20 -2.98
N ARG A 305 14.90 10.88 -3.38
CA ARG A 305 15.80 11.83 -4.07
C ARG A 305 15.30 12.19 -5.46
N PHE A 306 14.76 11.23 -6.20
CA PHE A 306 14.14 11.49 -7.50
C PHE A 306 12.98 12.48 -7.36
N ALA A 307 12.08 12.23 -6.41
CA ALA A 307 10.98 13.13 -6.10
C ALA A 307 11.49 14.51 -5.66
N GLU A 308 12.54 14.57 -4.83
CA GLU A 308 13.17 15.83 -4.45
C GLU A 308 13.64 16.63 -5.68
N GLN A 309 14.38 15.98 -6.58
CA GLN A 309 15.02 16.63 -7.73
C GLN A 309 14.03 17.05 -8.82
N HIS A 310 13.05 16.20 -9.12
CA HIS A 310 12.14 16.38 -10.26
C HIS A 310 10.79 16.98 -9.88
N VAL A 311 10.39 16.92 -8.61
CA VAL A 311 9.09 17.39 -8.15
C VAL A 311 9.22 18.52 -7.14
N ILE A 312 9.90 18.24 -6.02
CA ILE A 312 9.90 19.17 -4.89
C ILE A 312 10.74 20.42 -5.19
N ARG A 313 11.96 20.29 -5.73
CA ARG A 313 12.78 21.46 -6.06
C ARG A 313 12.19 22.32 -7.20
N PRO A 314 11.71 21.74 -8.32
CA PRO A 314 11.21 22.56 -9.43
C PRO A 314 9.81 23.14 -9.16
N HIS A 315 8.95 22.40 -8.46
CA HIS A 315 7.53 22.74 -8.32
C HIS A 315 7.06 22.93 -6.87
N GLY A 316 7.90 22.70 -5.86
CA GLY A 316 7.53 22.68 -4.44
C GLY A 316 6.80 23.95 -4.00
N ALA A 317 7.33 25.13 -4.31
CA ALA A 317 6.68 26.38 -3.92
C ALA A 317 5.28 26.57 -4.56
N GLN A 318 5.07 26.08 -5.79
CA GLN A 318 3.75 26.10 -6.43
C GLN A 318 2.81 25.07 -5.79
N LEU A 319 3.32 23.86 -5.56
CA LEU A 319 2.61 22.76 -4.93
C LEU A 319 2.18 23.11 -3.50
N GLU A 320 3.04 23.77 -2.73
CA GLU A 320 2.75 24.23 -1.37
C GLU A 320 1.70 25.35 -1.34
N ARG A 321 1.83 26.37 -2.21
CA ARG A 321 0.80 27.43 -2.33
C ARG A 321 -0.56 26.86 -2.73
N TRP A 322 -0.57 25.89 -3.64
CA TRP A 322 -1.80 25.18 -3.99
C TRP A 322 -2.33 24.38 -2.80
N SER A 323 -1.47 23.60 -2.13
CA SER A 323 -1.85 22.76 -1.00
C SER A 323 -2.45 23.58 0.15
N ALA A 324 -1.90 24.77 0.43
CA ALA A 324 -2.41 25.69 1.44
C ALA A 324 -3.80 26.29 1.10
N THR A 325 -4.17 26.33 -0.19
CA THR A 325 -5.48 26.83 -0.67
C THR A 325 -6.46 25.71 -1.00
N ALA A 326 -6.01 24.45 -1.08
CA ALA A 326 -6.84 23.30 -1.44
C ALA A 326 -7.86 22.90 -0.36
N GLY A 327 -7.74 23.44 0.87
CA GLY A 327 -8.69 23.27 1.96
C GLY A 327 -9.65 24.45 2.19
N LEU A 328 -9.59 25.50 1.35
CA LEU A 328 -10.50 26.65 1.33
C LEU A 328 -11.50 26.52 0.18
#